data_AF-A0A7K3ZJ54-F1
#
_entry.id   AF-A0A7K3ZJ54-F1
#
_cell.length_a   1.000
_cell.length_b   1.000
_cell.length_c   1.000
_cell.angle_alpha   90.00
_cell.angle_beta   90.00
_cell.angle_gamma   90.00
#
_symmetry.space_group_name_H-M   'P 1'
#
loop_
_entity.id
_entity.type
_entity.pdbx_description
1 polymer ?
#
loop_
_entity_poly.entity_id
_entity_poly.type
_entity_poly.pdbx_seq_one_letter_code
_entity_poly.pdbx_strand_id
1 'polypeptide(L)'
;MQVSDPLHLQILKGLGNRPMSTTEISGLTGKAQSTLSVHLDQMVNEKLISSEYDPNDSRRKIYSLLATLVASSQEPSPAGLELSKSVFREMAGARGDYHEHMVRAFSVAVAASGLDIAPMMELMGYSVGEYMAEEINSNKIEDIIRHVQDFYEINNIGEVCIYTFLPLTIIIKDNAKSPGFVVPSNSYFCQGLFRAVLSKLMGKKYEVTRSEIFGTENDYYKFVIELAP
;
A
#
# COMPACT_ATOMS: atom_id res chain seq x y z
N MET A 1 9.39 -13.99 -3.70
CA MET A 1 9.82 -15.00 -2.71
C MET A 1 8.82 -15.00 -1.58
N GLN A 2 8.36 -16.16 -1.11
CA GLN A 2 7.47 -16.24 0.05
C GLN A 2 8.32 -16.28 1.32
N VAL A 3 7.96 -15.46 2.31
CA VAL A 3 8.59 -15.45 3.63
C VAL A 3 7.52 -15.77 4.67
N SER A 4 7.65 -16.91 5.34
CA SER A 4 6.70 -17.37 6.37
C SER A 4 7.33 -17.43 7.77
N ASP A 5 8.66 -17.33 7.86
CA ASP A 5 9.34 -17.34 9.15
C ASP A 5 9.04 -16.04 9.93
N PRO A 6 8.46 -16.13 11.15
CA PRO A 6 8.06 -14.95 11.91
C PRO A 6 9.23 -14.03 12.26
N LEU A 7 10.43 -14.58 12.48
CA LEU A 7 11.61 -13.79 12.80
C LEU A 7 12.07 -12.99 11.57
N HIS A 8 12.14 -13.62 10.40
CA HIS A 8 12.42 -12.93 9.14
C HIS A 8 11.40 -11.83 8.85
N LEU A 9 10.10 -12.09 9.05
CA LEU A 9 9.06 -11.07 8.88
C LEU A 9 9.24 -9.89 9.84
N GLN A 10 9.60 -10.14 11.09
CA GLN A 10 9.88 -9.08 12.06
C GLN A 10 11.10 -8.24 11.65
N ILE A 11 12.16 -8.89 11.16
CA ILE A 11 13.37 -8.22 10.65
C ILE A 11 13.03 -7.34 9.44
N LEU A 12 12.29 -7.88 8.45
CA LEU A 12 11.89 -7.13 7.25
C LEU A 12 11.04 -5.91 7.61
N LYS A 13 10.10 -6.04 8.56
CA LYS A 13 9.30 -4.90 9.06
C LYS A 13 10.18 -3.83 9.73
N GLY A 14 11.17 -4.23 10.52
CA GLY A 14 12.11 -3.31 11.13
C GLY A 14 12.95 -2.55 10.08
N LEU A 15 13.52 -3.29 9.14
CA LEU A 15 14.36 -2.75 8.07
C LEU A 15 13.60 -1.88 7.06
N GLY A 16 12.29 -2.10 6.90
CA GLY A 16 11.42 -1.24 6.09
C GLY A 16 11.31 0.19 6.61
N ASN A 17 11.58 0.42 7.91
CA ASN A 17 11.59 1.77 8.48
C ASN A 17 12.95 2.45 8.32
N ARG A 18 14.05 1.72 8.53
CA ARG A 18 15.42 2.22 8.41
C ARG A 18 16.44 1.07 8.35
N PRO A 19 17.64 1.31 7.80
CA PRO A 19 18.76 0.39 7.97
C PRO A 19 19.10 0.16 9.45
N MET A 20 19.50 -1.06 9.80
CA MET A 20 19.79 -1.47 11.17
C MET A 20 21.04 -2.37 11.24
N SER A 21 21.80 -2.23 12.32
CA SER A 21 22.90 -3.13 12.65
C SER A 21 22.43 -4.40 13.37
N THR A 22 23.28 -5.44 13.43
CA THR A 22 22.96 -6.69 14.15
C THR A 22 22.52 -6.45 15.60
N THR A 23 23.15 -5.50 16.29
CA THR A 23 22.79 -5.15 17.68
C THR A 23 21.39 -4.57 17.79
N GLU A 24 21.01 -3.70 16.86
CA GLU A 24 19.67 -3.10 16.85
C GLU A 24 18.60 -4.13 16.47
N ILE A 25 18.91 -5.03 15.52
CA ILE A 25 18.02 -6.14 15.16
C ILE A 25 17.87 -7.11 16.34
N SER A 26 18.94 -7.35 17.10
CA SER A 26 18.90 -8.12 18.36
C SER A 26 18.00 -7.47 19.39
N GLY A 27 18.11 -6.14 19.57
CA GLY A 27 17.20 -5.39 20.45
C GLY A 27 15.74 -5.45 20.00
N LEU A 28 15.48 -5.37 18.69
CA LEU A 28 14.14 -5.43 18.11
C LEU A 28 13.48 -6.81 18.28
N THR A 29 14.24 -7.87 18.04
CA THR A 29 13.73 -9.26 17.99
C THR A 29 13.85 -10.01 19.30
N GLY A 30 14.65 -9.51 20.26
CA GLY A 30 14.98 -10.20 21.50
C GLY A 30 15.84 -11.45 21.32
N LYS A 31 16.37 -11.70 20.11
CA LYS A 31 17.21 -12.86 19.81
C LYS A 31 18.69 -12.53 20.00
N ALA A 32 19.46 -13.53 20.45
CA ALA A 32 20.91 -13.39 20.56
C ALA A 32 21.55 -13.15 19.19
N GLN A 33 22.63 -12.35 19.16
CA GLN A 33 23.30 -12.01 17.90
C GLN A 33 23.85 -13.24 17.16
N SER A 34 24.35 -14.25 17.88
CA SER A 34 24.83 -15.50 17.29
C SER A 34 23.75 -16.26 16.53
N THR A 35 22.51 -16.25 17.05
CA THR A 35 21.34 -16.81 16.37
C THR A 35 20.99 -15.97 15.14
N LEU A 36 20.96 -14.64 15.27
CA LEU A 36 20.60 -13.75 14.18
C LEU A 36 21.57 -13.81 12.99
N SER A 37 22.86 -14.01 13.21
CA SER A 37 23.85 -14.07 12.13
C SER A 37 23.46 -15.09 11.05
N VAL A 38 23.02 -16.28 11.45
CA VAL A 38 22.62 -17.33 10.50
C VAL A 38 21.37 -16.92 9.70
N HIS A 39 20.38 -16.34 10.36
CA HIS A 39 19.16 -15.85 9.69
C HIS A 39 19.46 -14.68 8.74
N LEU A 40 20.31 -13.74 9.15
CA LEU A 40 20.68 -12.58 8.34
C LEU A 40 21.49 -12.98 7.11
N ASP A 41 22.45 -13.90 7.26
CA ASP A 41 23.21 -14.44 6.13
C ASP A 41 22.28 -15.17 5.14
N GLN A 42 21.30 -15.93 5.65
CA GLN A 42 20.27 -16.55 4.81
C GLN A 42 19.44 -15.50 4.06
N MET A 43 18.93 -14.49 4.75
CA MET A 43 18.11 -13.42 4.13
C MET A 43 18.90 -12.62 3.08
N VAL A 44 20.21 -12.43 3.28
CA VAL A 44 21.11 -11.83 2.28
C VAL A 44 21.22 -12.73 1.05
N ASN A 45 21.46 -14.04 1.23
CA ASN A 45 21.55 -14.99 0.14
C ASN A 45 20.24 -15.10 -0.66
N GLU A 46 19.11 -14.96 0.03
CA GLU A 46 17.76 -14.92 -0.54
C GLU A 46 17.43 -13.57 -1.23
N LYS A 47 18.34 -12.58 -1.16
CA LYS A 47 18.16 -11.22 -1.69
C LYS A 47 16.95 -10.49 -1.11
N LEU A 48 16.60 -10.81 0.13
CA LEU A 48 15.58 -10.07 0.87
C LEU A 48 16.16 -8.77 1.45
N ILE A 49 17.43 -8.84 1.87
CA ILE A 49 18.18 -7.73 2.46
C ILE A 49 19.57 -7.64 1.85
N SER A 50 20.18 -6.47 1.92
CA SER A 50 21.62 -6.28 1.68
C SER A 50 22.38 -6.19 3.00
N SER A 51 23.69 -6.39 2.95
CA SER A 51 24.59 -6.22 4.07
C SER A 51 25.84 -5.47 3.62
N GLU A 52 26.13 -4.36 4.29
CA GLU A 52 27.31 -3.53 4.04
C GLU A 52 28.04 -3.28 5.37
N TYR A 53 29.35 -3.07 5.32
CA TYR A 53 30.10 -2.69 6.52
C TYR A 53 29.84 -1.22 6.86
N ASP A 54 29.75 -0.91 8.15
CA ASP A 54 29.63 0.48 8.63
C ASP A 54 30.89 1.25 8.18
N PRO A 55 30.74 2.37 7.45
CA PRO A 55 31.88 3.19 7.01
C PRO A 55 32.79 3.65 8.16
N ASN A 56 32.26 3.73 9.38
CA ASN A 56 32.98 4.19 10.57
C ASN A 56 33.47 3.03 11.47
N ASP A 57 32.97 1.81 11.30
CA ASP A 57 33.46 0.61 12.00
C ASP A 57 33.35 -0.63 11.10
N SER A 58 34.48 -1.02 10.50
CA SER A 58 34.60 -2.21 9.64
C SER A 58 34.23 -3.55 10.30
N ARG A 59 34.05 -3.61 11.62
CA ARG A 59 33.59 -4.81 12.34
C ARG A 59 32.07 -4.87 12.47
N ARG A 60 31.37 -3.79 12.15
CA ARG A 60 29.92 -3.66 12.25
C ARG A 60 29.31 -3.78 10.85
N LYS A 61 28.28 -4.63 10.72
CA LYS A 61 27.46 -4.73 9.52
C LYS A 61 26.16 -3.95 9.69
N ILE A 62 25.76 -3.23 8.65
CA ILE A 62 24.49 -2.56 8.48
C ILE A 62 23.68 -3.33 7.44
N TYR A 63 22.44 -3.65 7.77
CA TYR A 63 21.51 -4.33 6.88
C TYR A 63 20.46 -3.35 6.39
N SER A 64 20.08 -3.46 5.13
CA SER A 64 19.03 -2.66 4.49
C SER A 64 18.07 -3.56 3.75
N LEU A 65 16.80 -3.16 3.67
CA LEU A 65 15.80 -3.89 2.92
C LEU A 65 16.09 -3.79 1.41
N LEU A 66 16.08 -4.93 0.70
CA LEU A 66 16.24 -4.97 -0.76
C LEU A 66 14.94 -5.38 -1.44
N ALA A 67 14.14 -6.23 -0.80
CA ALA A 67 12.86 -6.69 -1.32
C ALA A 67 11.72 -5.70 -1.06
N THR A 68 10.78 -5.63 -2.01
CA THR A 68 9.52 -4.89 -1.86
C THR A 68 8.40 -5.83 -1.43
N LEU A 69 7.64 -5.46 -0.40
CA LEU A 69 6.44 -6.18 -0.01
C LEU A 69 5.33 -5.92 -1.05
N VAL A 70 4.90 -6.97 -1.74
CA VAL A 70 3.83 -6.88 -2.75
C VAL A 70 2.51 -7.46 -2.27
N ALA A 71 2.55 -8.46 -1.38
CA ALA A 71 1.35 -9.10 -0.86
C ALA A 71 1.62 -9.82 0.46
N SER A 72 0.56 -10.05 1.22
CA SER A 72 0.55 -10.90 2.42
C SER A 72 -0.63 -11.87 2.39
N SER A 73 -0.50 -12.97 3.12
CA SER A 73 -1.63 -13.88 3.34
C SER A 73 -2.57 -13.32 4.41
N GLN A 74 -3.87 -13.55 4.21
CA GLN A 74 -4.94 -13.31 5.17
C GLN A 74 -5.90 -14.51 5.16
N GLU A 75 -6.86 -14.53 6.09
CA GLU A 75 -7.90 -15.57 6.07
C GLU A 75 -8.80 -15.42 4.83
N PRO A 76 -9.09 -16.51 4.09
CA PRO A 76 -10.08 -16.48 3.02
C PRO A 76 -11.45 -16.09 3.56
N SER A 77 -12.23 -15.36 2.76
CA SER A 77 -13.55 -14.86 3.16
C SER A 77 -14.67 -15.68 2.51
N PRO A 78 -15.52 -16.39 3.28
CA PRO A 78 -16.69 -17.08 2.73
C PRO A 78 -17.65 -16.11 2.01
N ALA A 79 -17.89 -14.92 2.58
CA ALA A 79 -18.72 -13.90 1.97
C ALA A 79 -18.12 -13.37 0.65
N GLY A 80 -16.79 -13.13 0.64
CA GLY A 80 -16.07 -12.75 -0.57
C GLY A 80 -16.09 -13.84 -1.65
N LEU A 81 -16.01 -15.11 -1.26
CA LEU A 81 -16.09 -16.23 -2.20
C LEU A 81 -17.49 -16.32 -2.84
N GLU A 82 -18.57 -16.11 -2.08
CA GLU A 82 -19.91 -16.03 -2.67
C GLU A 82 -20.07 -14.80 -3.58
N LEU A 83 -19.55 -13.64 -3.19
CA LEU A 83 -19.54 -12.45 -4.04
C LEU A 83 -18.75 -12.68 -5.33
N SER A 84 -17.60 -13.37 -5.28
CA SER A 84 -16.80 -13.63 -6.47
C SER A 84 -17.60 -14.38 -7.56
N LYS A 85 -18.53 -15.27 -7.17
CA LYS A 85 -19.43 -15.94 -8.13
C LYS A 85 -20.37 -14.97 -8.85
N SER A 86 -20.91 -13.96 -8.15
CA SER A 86 -21.77 -12.97 -8.80
C SER A 86 -20.97 -12.05 -9.72
N VAL A 87 -19.79 -11.60 -9.26
CA VAL A 87 -18.89 -10.75 -10.05
C VAL A 87 -18.41 -11.49 -11.31
N PHE A 88 -18.07 -12.78 -11.22
CA PHE A 88 -17.72 -13.58 -12.39
C PHE A 88 -18.89 -13.77 -13.36
N ARG A 89 -20.12 -13.90 -12.86
CA ARG A 89 -21.31 -13.98 -13.70
C ARG A 89 -21.57 -12.66 -14.43
N GLU A 90 -21.40 -11.53 -13.75
CA GLU A 90 -21.48 -10.20 -14.35
C GLU A 90 -20.43 -10.03 -15.45
N MET A 91 -19.17 -10.37 -15.18
CA MET A 91 -18.09 -10.33 -16.17
C MET A 91 -18.37 -11.23 -17.39
N ALA A 92 -18.88 -12.44 -17.17
CA ALA A 92 -19.23 -13.36 -18.26
C ALA A 92 -20.38 -12.84 -19.15
N GLY A 93 -21.27 -12.03 -18.60
CA GLY A 93 -22.40 -11.41 -19.31
C GLY A 93 -22.13 -9.99 -19.81
N ALA A 94 -20.96 -9.42 -19.53
CA ALA A 94 -20.65 -8.02 -19.79
C ALA A 94 -20.72 -7.66 -21.29
N ARG A 95 -21.26 -6.48 -21.59
CA ARG A 95 -21.33 -5.91 -22.93
C ARG A 95 -20.82 -4.47 -22.87
N GLY A 96 -19.55 -4.27 -23.22
CA GLY A 96 -18.83 -3.03 -22.91
C GLY A 96 -18.07 -3.13 -21.58
N ASP A 97 -17.14 -2.21 -21.35
CA ASP A 97 -16.42 -2.02 -20.07
C ASP A 97 -15.79 -3.30 -19.48
N TYR A 98 -15.41 -4.24 -20.36
CA TYR A 98 -14.96 -5.58 -19.96
C TYR A 98 -13.71 -5.56 -19.07
N HIS A 99 -12.81 -4.58 -19.29
CA HIS A 99 -11.62 -4.41 -18.46
C HIS A 99 -11.97 -3.98 -17.03
N GLU A 100 -12.99 -3.13 -16.85
CA GLU A 100 -13.46 -2.72 -15.52
C GLU A 100 -14.05 -3.91 -14.77
N HIS A 101 -14.88 -4.70 -15.46
CA HIS A 101 -15.39 -5.96 -14.93
C HIS A 101 -14.28 -6.94 -14.57
N MET A 102 -13.24 -7.05 -15.40
CA MET A 102 -12.08 -7.92 -15.17
C MET A 102 -11.28 -7.48 -13.94
N VAL A 103 -10.99 -6.19 -13.80
CA VAL A 103 -10.25 -5.64 -12.66
C VAL A 103 -11.03 -5.86 -11.37
N ARG A 104 -12.34 -5.59 -11.37
CA ARG A 104 -13.20 -5.85 -10.21
C ARG A 104 -13.25 -7.34 -9.85
N ALA A 105 -13.42 -8.21 -10.84
CA ALA A 105 -13.40 -9.66 -10.65
C ALA A 105 -12.08 -10.13 -10.04
N PHE A 106 -10.95 -9.63 -10.54
CA PHE A 106 -9.63 -9.92 -10.02
C PHE A 106 -9.48 -9.48 -8.57
N SER A 107 -9.78 -8.22 -8.24
CA SER A 107 -9.63 -7.68 -6.89
C SER A 107 -10.49 -8.42 -5.86
N VAL A 108 -11.74 -8.72 -6.21
CA VAL A 108 -12.64 -9.52 -5.34
C VAL A 108 -12.11 -10.93 -5.16
N ALA A 109 -11.69 -11.61 -6.24
CA ALA A 109 -11.20 -12.97 -6.18
C ALA A 109 -9.92 -13.10 -5.32
N VAL A 110 -8.98 -12.18 -5.52
CA VAL A 110 -7.72 -12.10 -4.75
C VAL A 110 -8.03 -11.95 -3.26
N ALA A 111 -8.80 -10.92 -2.88
CA ALA A 111 -9.14 -10.66 -1.49
C ALA A 111 -9.93 -11.83 -0.86
N ALA A 112 -10.89 -12.39 -1.59
CA ALA A 112 -11.71 -13.52 -1.14
C ALA A 112 -10.89 -14.80 -0.93
N SER A 113 -9.85 -15.02 -1.75
CA SER A 113 -8.98 -16.19 -1.67
C SER A 113 -7.98 -16.18 -0.51
N GLY A 114 -7.91 -15.08 0.26
CA GLY A 114 -6.97 -14.93 1.38
C GLY A 114 -5.64 -14.31 0.98
N LEU A 115 -5.58 -13.57 -0.14
CA LEU A 115 -4.41 -12.79 -0.53
C LEU A 115 -4.70 -11.30 -0.36
N ASP A 116 -3.92 -10.64 0.49
CA ASP A 116 -3.93 -9.19 0.67
C ASP A 116 -2.88 -8.55 -0.25
N ILE A 117 -3.35 -7.79 -1.23
CA ILE A 117 -2.52 -7.05 -2.19
C ILE A 117 -2.46 -5.54 -1.88
N ALA A 118 -2.95 -5.11 -0.72
CA ALA A 118 -2.85 -3.70 -0.28
C ALA A 118 -1.45 -3.10 -0.45
N PRO A 119 -0.34 -3.79 -0.10
CA PRO A 119 1.01 -3.24 -0.28
C PRO A 119 1.36 -2.93 -1.74
N MET A 120 0.99 -3.81 -2.68
CA MET A 120 1.22 -3.57 -4.10
C MET A 120 0.36 -2.42 -4.62
N MET A 121 -0.90 -2.34 -4.19
CA MET A 121 -1.79 -1.27 -4.64
C MET A 121 -1.32 0.10 -4.14
N GLU A 122 -0.87 0.19 -2.89
CA GLU A 122 -0.26 1.41 -2.36
C GLU A 122 0.99 1.80 -3.16
N LEU A 123 1.87 0.84 -3.47
CA LEU A 123 3.04 1.09 -4.30
C LEU A 123 2.67 1.58 -5.71
N MET A 124 1.65 0.99 -6.33
CA MET A 124 1.14 1.42 -7.63
C MET A 124 0.59 2.84 -7.56
N GLY A 125 -0.24 3.13 -6.56
CA GLY A 125 -0.78 4.46 -6.31
C GLY A 125 0.33 5.49 -6.14
N TYR A 126 1.31 5.18 -5.29
CA TYR A 126 2.47 6.03 -5.05
C TYR A 126 3.22 6.31 -6.36
N SER A 127 3.52 5.28 -7.14
CA SER A 127 4.23 5.43 -8.43
C SER A 127 3.45 6.30 -9.42
N VAL A 128 2.13 6.09 -9.55
CA VAL A 128 1.26 6.93 -10.39
C VAL A 128 1.27 8.37 -9.89
N GLY A 129 1.16 8.58 -8.58
CA GLY A 129 1.20 9.91 -7.97
C GLY A 129 2.51 10.64 -8.19
N GLU A 130 3.65 9.93 -8.20
CA GLU A 130 4.94 10.54 -8.51
C GLU A 130 5.01 11.09 -9.93
N TYR A 131 4.50 10.35 -10.93
CA TYR A 131 4.46 10.84 -12.31
C TYR A 131 3.41 11.93 -12.50
N MET A 132 2.23 11.80 -11.87
CA MET A 132 1.18 12.83 -11.89
C MET A 132 1.68 14.17 -11.35
N ALA A 133 2.48 14.15 -10.27
CA ALA A 133 3.07 15.36 -9.73
C ALA A 133 4.01 16.11 -10.70
N GLU A 134 4.56 15.43 -11.72
CA GLU A 134 5.38 16.10 -12.75
C GLU A 134 4.54 16.96 -13.71
N GLU A 135 3.23 16.69 -13.79
CA GLU A 135 2.29 17.43 -14.64
C GLU A 135 1.64 18.63 -13.92
N ILE A 136 1.79 18.72 -12.61
CA ILE A 136 1.19 19.78 -11.78
C ILE A 136 2.17 20.94 -11.60
N ASN A 137 1.90 22.06 -12.26
CA ASN A 137 2.69 23.29 -12.15
C ASN A 137 2.25 24.19 -10.97
N SER A 138 2.02 23.60 -9.79
CA SER A 138 1.63 24.35 -8.58
C SER A 138 2.01 23.58 -7.32
N ASN A 139 2.36 24.33 -6.26
CA ASN A 139 2.55 23.81 -4.90
C ASN A 139 1.44 24.25 -3.94
N LYS A 140 0.32 24.78 -4.47
CA LYS A 140 -0.86 25.10 -3.67
C LYS A 140 -1.71 23.84 -3.54
N ILE A 141 -2.09 23.51 -2.31
CA ILE A 141 -2.84 22.28 -2.01
C ILE A 141 -4.16 22.21 -2.78
N GLU A 142 -4.83 23.34 -3.01
CA GLU A 142 -6.09 23.41 -3.75
C GLU A 142 -5.91 23.05 -5.23
N ASP A 143 -4.82 23.49 -5.86
CA ASP A 143 -4.53 23.17 -7.26
C ASP A 143 -4.14 21.68 -7.40
N ILE A 144 -3.38 21.17 -6.44
CA ILE A 144 -2.99 19.75 -6.36
C ILE A 144 -4.24 18.88 -6.24
N ILE A 145 -5.10 19.17 -5.26
CA ILE A 145 -6.34 18.43 -5.04
C ILE A 145 -7.23 18.49 -6.27
N ARG A 146 -7.39 19.67 -6.90
CA ARG A 146 -8.21 19.79 -8.11
C ARG A 146 -7.70 18.91 -9.23
N HIS A 147 -6.39 18.87 -9.46
CA HIS A 147 -5.83 18.00 -10.48
C HIS A 147 -6.13 16.51 -10.22
N VAL A 148 -6.02 16.07 -8.96
CA VAL A 148 -6.39 14.69 -8.61
C VAL A 148 -7.90 14.46 -8.75
N GLN A 149 -8.75 15.44 -8.38
CA GLN A 149 -10.21 15.36 -8.60
C GLN A 149 -10.54 15.18 -10.09
N ASP A 150 -9.94 16.00 -10.96
CA ASP A 150 -10.13 15.93 -12.42
C ASP A 150 -9.68 14.56 -12.96
N PHE A 151 -8.55 14.03 -12.47
CA PHE A 151 -8.08 12.68 -12.82
C PHE A 151 -9.12 11.60 -12.45
N TYR A 152 -9.72 11.68 -11.26
CA TYR A 152 -10.74 10.72 -10.84
C TYR A 152 -12.02 10.80 -11.69
N GLU A 153 -12.46 12.02 -12.00
CA GLU A 153 -13.66 12.28 -12.79
C GLU A 153 -13.49 11.80 -14.24
N ILE A 154 -12.39 12.19 -14.91
CA ILE A 154 -12.11 11.83 -16.31
C ILE A 154 -12.01 10.31 -16.50
N ASN A 155 -11.44 9.60 -15.52
CA ASN A 155 -11.25 8.15 -15.59
C ASN A 155 -12.42 7.35 -14.99
N ASN A 156 -13.48 8.01 -14.50
CA ASN A 156 -14.64 7.37 -13.89
C ASN A 156 -14.28 6.39 -12.73
N ILE A 157 -13.20 6.66 -12.00
CA ILE A 157 -12.72 5.77 -10.91
C ILE A 157 -13.28 6.15 -9.53
N GLY A 158 -13.99 7.27 -9.43
CA GLY A 158 -14.69 7.68 -8.21
C GLY A 158 -14.86 9.19 -8.11
N GLU A 159 -15.37 9.65 -6.97
CA GLU A 159 -15.56 11.06 -6.65
C GLU A 159 -14.73 11.42 -5.42
N VAL A 160 -13.81 12.38 -5.56
CA VAL A 160 -12.91 12.83 -4.48
C VAL A 160 -13.49 14.08 -3.82
N CYS A 161 -13.74 14.00 -2.52
CA CYS A 161 -14.26 15.06 -1.68
C CYS A 161 -13.27 15.41 -0.55
N ILE A 162 -13.02 16.71 -0.34
CA ILE A 162 -12.25 17.19 0.81
C ILE A 162 -13.18 17.48 1.97
N TYR A 163 -13.05 16.73 3.06
CA TYR A 163 -13.82 16.94 4.28
C TYR A 163 -13.25 18.07 5.14
N THR A 164 -11.91 18.15 5.26
CA THR A 164 -11.19 19.26 5.89
C THR A 164 -9.76 19.33 5.35
N PHE A 165 -9.13 20.51 5.40
CA PHE A 165 -7.72 20.71 5.02
C PHE A 165 -6.76 20.65 6.22
N LEU A 166 -7.25 20.68 7.46
CA LEU A 166 -6.41 20.67 8.66
C LEU A 166 -7.05 19.82 9.78
N PRO A 167 -6.60 18.55 9.97
CA PRO A 167 -5.71 17.80 9.08
C PRO A 167 -6.37 17.51 7.72
N LEU A 168 -5.60 17.27 6.66
CA LEU A 168 -6.17 16.97 5.34
C LEU A 168 -6.92 15.64 5.42
N THR A 169 -8.25 15.70 5.31
CA THR A 169 -9.14 14.53 5.33
C THR A 169 -9.84 14.42 4.00
N ILE A 170 -9.60 13.31 3.32
CA ILE A 170 -10.11 13.02 1.99
C ILE A 170 -11.15 11.91 2.12
N ILE A 171 -12.26 12.05 1.40
CA ILE A 171 -13.29 11.02 1.25
C ILE A 171 -13.42 10.74 -0.24
N ILE A 172 -13.31 9.48 -0.63
CA ILE A 172 -13.48 9.03 -2.01
C ILE A 172 -14.69 8.12 -2.05
N LYS A 173 -15.64 8.41 -2.93
CA LYS A 173 -16.71 7.50 -3.28
C LYS A 173 -16.26 6.64 -4.46
N ASP A 174 -16.09 5.35 -4.25
CA ASP A 174 -15.67 4.38 -5.26
C ASP A 174 -16.83 4.01 -6.19
N ASN A 175 -16.55 3.99 -7.49
CA ASN A 175 -17.48 3.53 -8.50
C ASN A 175 -17.49 1.99 -8.62
N ALA A 176 -16.40 1.31 -8.24
CA ALA A 176 -16.24 -0.14 -8.27
C ALA A 176 -16.83 -0.83 -7.01
N LYS A 177 -18.14 -0.68 -6.82
CA LYS A 177 -18.87 -1.14 -5.64
C LYS A 177 -18.74 -2.64 -5.38
N SER A 178 -18.61 -3.02 -4.11
CA SER A 178 -18.58 -4.42 -3.65
C SER A 178 -19.54 -4.63 -2.47
N PRO A 179 -20.86 -4.65 -2.72
CA PRO A 179 -21.88 -4.88 -1.70
C PRO A 179 -21.57 -6.06 -0.78
N GLY A 180 -21.56 -5.83 0.54
CA GLY A 180 -21.37 -6.91 1.53
C GLY A 180 -19.96 -7.50 1.65
N PHE A 181 -18.97 -6.97 0.92
CA PHE A 181 -17.57 -7.39 1.02
C PHE A 181 -16.62 -6.22 0.85
N VAL A 182 -15.73 -6.01 1.82
CA VAL A 182 -14.72 -4.95 1.74
C VAL A 182 -13.58 -5.43 0.86
N VAL A 183 -13.23 -4.61 -0.14
CA VAL A 183 -12.05 -4.81 -1.00
C VAL A 183 -11.07 -3.65 -0.74
N PRO A 184 -10.18 -3.76 0.26
CA PRO A 184 -9.37 -2.61 0.71
C PRO A 184 -8.38 -2.09 -0.33
N SER A 185 -8.02 -2.93 -1.30
CA SER A 185 -6.99 -2.71 -2.31
C SER A 185 -7.12 -1.35 -3.02
N ASN A 186 -8.35 -0.92 -3.34
CA ASN A 186 -8.61 0.37 -3.99
C ASN A 186 -8.33 1.55 -3.06
N SER A 187 -8.68 1.45 -1.78
CA SER A 187 -8.38 2.48 -0.79
C SER A 187 -6.88 2.68 -0.63
N TYR A 188 -6.08 1.60 -0.62
CA TYR A 188 -4.62 1.69 -0.52
C TYR A 188 -3.97 2.32 -1.75
N PHE A 189 -4.49 2.05 -2.96
CA PHE A 189 -4.08 2.78 -4.16
C PHE A 189 -4.28 4.29 -4.01
N CYS A 190 -5.47 4.70 -3.56
CA CYS A 190 -5.79 6.12 -3.35
C CYS A 190 -4.83 6.75 -2.33
N GLN A 191 -4.60 6.07 -1.20
CA GLN A 191 -3.68 6.51 -0.16
C GLN A 191 -2.26 6.73 -0.70
N GLY A 192 -1.73 5.76 -1.45
CA GLY A 192 -0.42 5.86 -2.09
C GLY A 192 -0.34 7.05 -3.06
N LEU A 193 -1.36 7.23 -3.91
CA LEU A 193 -1.43 8.32 -4.89
C LEU A 193 -1.39 9.69 -4.22
N PHE A 194 -2.27 9.95 -3.25
CA PHE A 194 -2.29 11.25 -2.57
C PHE A 194 -1.00 11.50 -1.79
N ARG A 195 -0.45 10.48 -1.11
CA ARG A 195 0.83 10.61 -0.38
C ARG A 195 1.96 11.02 -1.32
N ALA A 196 2.07 10.38 -2.49
CA ALA A 196 3.13 10.66 -3.45
C ALA A 196 3.00 12.07 -4.03
N VAL A 197 1.80 12.44 -4.53
CA VAL A 197 1.58 13.75 -5.15
C VAL A 197 1.90 14.88 -4.16
N LEU A 198 1.34 14.79 -2.95
CA LEU A 198 1.58 15.79 -1.91
C LEU A 198 3.06 15.82 -1.52
N SER A 199 3.68 14.66 -1.32
CA SER A 199 5.08 14.64 -0.87
C SER A 199 6.05 15.24 -1.88
N LYS A 200 5.83 14.93 -3.17
CA LYS A 200 6.68 15.42 -4.26
C LYS A 200 6.53 16.92 -4.47
N LEU A 201 5.31 17.44 -4.53
CA LEU A 201 5.05 18.87 -4.81
C LEU A 201 5.33 19.77 -3.61
N MET A 202 5.14 19.28 -2.39
CA MET A 202 5.37 20.05 -1.17
C MET A 202 6.79 19.91 -0.62
N GLY A 203 7.60 18.99 -1.16
CA GLY A 203 8.98 18.74 -0.71
C GLY A 203 9.09 18.23 0.73
N LYS A 204 8.02 17.61 1.25
CA LYS A 204 7.95 17.08 2.62
C LYS A 204 7.33 15.70 2.58
N LYS A 205 7.70 14.82 3.50
CA LYS A 205 7.11 13.48 3.58
C LYS A 205 5.70 13.56 4.21
N TYR A 206 4.70 13.06 3.50
CA TYR A 206 3.33 12.92 4.00
C TYR A 206 2.96 11.45 4.20
N GLU A 207 2.20 11.19 5.25
CA GLU A 207 1.78 9.85 5.67
C GLU A 207 0.29 9.80 5.93
N VAL A 208 -0.33 8.64 5.70
CA VAL A 208 -1.70 8.39 6.12
C VAL A 208 -1.69 7.96 7.57
N THR A 209 -2.34 8.73 8.44
CA THR A 209 -2.36 8.46 9.88
C THR A 209 -3.63 7.74 10.34
N ARG A 210 -4.71 7.85 9.56
CA ARG A 210 -5.99 7.18 9.80
C ARG A 210 -6.65 6.84 8.47
N SER A 211 -7.28 5.68 8.38
CA SER A 211 -8.11 5.30 7.25
C SER A 211 -9.29 4.43 7.70
N GLU A 212 -10.41 4.56 7.01
CA GLU A 212 -11.60 3.75 7.21
C GLU A 212 -12.34 3.53 5.88
N ILE A 213 -13.01 2.39 5.75
CA ILE A 213 -13.93 2.08 4.66
C ILE A 213 -15.33 2.00 5.26
N PHE A 214 -16.28 2.72 4.69
CA PHE A 214 -17.65 2.83 5.21
C PHE A 214 -18.67 2.95 4.07
N GLY A 215 -19.95 3.09 4.46
CA GLY A 215 -21.09 3.04 3.55
C GLY A 215 -21.71 1.64 3.51
N THR A 216 -23.01 1.57 3.20
CA THR A 216 -23.73 0.29 3.14
C THR A 216 -23.13 -0.67 2.12
N GLU A 217 -22.55 -0.13 1.05
CA GLU A 217 -21.93 -0.89 -0.05
C GLU A 217 -20.40 -0.97 0.04
N ASN A 218 -19.82 -0.52 1.17
CA ASN A 218 -18.37 -0.33 1.35
C ASN A 218 -17.73 0.52 0.24
N ASP A 219 -18.46 1.55 -0.20
CA ASP A 219 -18.13 2.37 -1.36
C ASP A 219 -17.51 3.73 -0.99
N TYR A 220 -17.22 3.98 0.28
CA TYR A 220 -16.51 5.20 0.71
C TYR A 220 -15.18 4.88 1.38
N TYR A 221 -14.12 5.51 0.90
CA TYR A 221 -12.78 5.48 1.49
C TYR A 221 -12.49 6.82 2.12
N LYS A 222 -12.29 6.85 3.43
CA LYS A 222 -11.87 8.05 4.15
C LYS A 222 -10.49 7.85 4.71
N PHE A 223 -9.61 8.83 4.50
CA PHE A 223 -8.28 8.81 5.08
C PHE A 223 -7.79 10.22 5.41
N VAL A 224 -6.91 10.28 6.42
CA VAL A 224 -6.29 11.50 6.92
C VAL A 224 -4.82 11.48 6.56
N ILE A 225 -4.34 12.54 5.91
CA ILE A 225 -2.95 12.73 5.53
C ILE A 225 -2.34 13.85 6.36
N GLU A 226 -1.20 13.56 6.98
CA GLU A 226 -0.44 14.48 7.81
C GLU A 226 1.05 14.44 7.44
N LEU A 227 1.81 15.44 7.88
CA LEU A 227 3.26 15.43 7.76
C LEU A 227 3.83 14.29 8.60
N ALA A 228 4.79 13.55 8.03
CA ALA A 228 5.57 12.60 8.79
C ALA A 228 6.34 13.33 9.90
N PRO A 229 6.44 12.75 11.11
CA PRO A 229 7.21 13.31 12.22
C PRO A 229 8.71 13.35 11.94
#